data_AF-R1DQR5-F1
#
_entry.id   AF-R1DQR5-F1
#
_cell.length_a   1.000
_cell.length_b   1.000
_cell.length_c   1.000
_cell.angle_alpha   90.00
_cell.angle_beta   90.00
_cell.angle_gamma   90.00
#
_symmetry.space_group_name_H-M   'P 1'
#
loop_
_entity.id
_entity.type
_entity.pdbx_description
1 polymer ?
#
loop_
_entity_poly.entity_id
_entity_poly.type
_entity_poly.pdbx_seq_one_letter_code
_entity_poly.pdbx_strand_id
1 'polypeptide(L)'
;MACPDCGSSDLVEEEGMAICSSCGSVLDANALLYPHEFNPASTNYRRPQQLRSGPNVAREEARKEQRAQREAAREEERAHKEAARNKAREEERAHKEAARNKAREEERAHKEAARNKAREEERAHKEAARNKAREEERAQKEAAKAEEVAQKRARERDAELEAEAALAVRWRELAAWQQQKARAKASQAPSQASVQAAAARAAEAAAQEREAAKRAAREEAELWQSRLKEQQQAQLKEAGLRQQALLREARLRQAARQVATGAPSAYGSFDDAYKSVDDLSTDELVRHVLAQAECPWKCLFLAPHAPPDEVRKRYKQLVLRLHPDKTDQVQAAQAFAAVESAYQRQRMIRQ
;
A
#
# COMPACT_ATOMS: atom_id res chain seq x y z
N MET A 1 111.22 10.26 -25.93
CA MET A 1 111.44 11.67 -26.35
C MET A 1 110.67 12.54 -25.38
N ALA A 2 111.32 13.50 -24.73
CA ALA A 2 110.63 14.41 -23.81
C ALA A 2 109.95 15.55 -24.59
N CYS A 3 108.75 15.94 -24.20
CA CYS A 3 108.06 17.08 -24.80
C CYS A 3 108.91 18.37 -24.61
N PRO A 4 109.18 19.15 -25.67
CA PRO A 4 110.04 20.34 -25.57
C PRO A 4 109.45 21.45 -24.69
N ASP A 5 108.13 21.48 -24.51
CA ASP A 5 107.45 22.53 -23.74
C ASP A 5 107.33 22.21 -22.24
N CYS A 6 107.23 20.93 -21.85
CA CYS A 6 107.00 20.54 -20.45
C CYS A 6 107.99 19.50 -19.90
N GLY A 7 108.88 18.94 -20.72
CA GLY A 7 109.88 17.95 -20.30
C GLY A 7 109.32 16.56 -19.93
N SER A 8 108.01 16.35 -20.01
CA SER A 8 107.39 15.06 -19.69
C SER A 8 107.72 13.98 -20.72
N SER A 9 107.93 12.75 -20.24
CA SER A 9 108.23 11.57 -21.07
C SER A 9 106.98 10.73 -21.41
N ASP A 10 105.82 11.09 -20.84
CA ASP A 10 104.57 10.36 -21.01
C ASP A 10 103.83 10.86 -22.26
N LEU A 11 104.00 10.15 -23.38
CA LEU A 11 103.32 10.38 -24.65
C LEU A 11 102.24 9.31 -24.86
N VAL A 12 101.04 9.73 -25.25
CA VAL A 12 99.92 8.83 -25.58
C VAL A 12 99.69 8.92 -27.10
N GLU A 13 99.68 7.77 -27.78
CA GLU A 13 99.35 7.68 -29.20
C GLU A 13 97.85 7.45 -29.38
N GLU A 14 97.16 8.44 -29.94
CA GLU A 14 95.80 8.28 -30.47
C GLU A 14 95.81 8.66 -31.96
N GLU A 15 95.27 7.79 -32.81
CA GLU A 15 95.06 8.02 -34.24
C GLU A 15 96.30 8.47 -35.06
N GLY A 16 97.49 8.00 -34.68
CA GLY A 16 98.72 8.22 -35.45
C GLY A 16 99.42 9.57 -35.20
N MET A 17 99.02 10.29 -34.14
CA MET A 17 99.72 11.50 -33.67
C MET A 17 100.19 11.30 -32.22
N ALA A 18 101.45 11.68 -31.94
CA ALA A 18 101.99 11.65 -30.59
C ALA A 18 101.57 12.94 -29.86
N ILE A 19 100.71 12.80 -28.84
CA ILE A 19 100.20 13.92 -28.03
C ILE A 19 100.78 13.82 -26.61
N CYS A 20 101.32 14.93 -26.10
CA CYS A 20 101.80 14.97 -24.73
C CYS A 20 100.65 15.03 -23.73
N SER A 21 100.52 14.03 -22.85
CA SER A 21 99.38 13.93 -21.93
C SER A 21 99.32 15.05 -20.89
N SER A 22 100.43 15.75 -20.61
CA SER A 22 100.46 16.78 -19.57
C SER A 22 100.09 18.18 -20.08
N CYS A 23 100.30 18.47 -21.37
CA CYS A 23 100.07 19.81 -21.94
C CYS A 23 99.25 19.80 -23.24
N GLY A 24 98.97 18.63 -23.82
CA GLY A 24 98.10 18.49 -24.99
C GLY A 24 98.71 18.96 -26.32
N SER A 25 100.02 19.26 -26.38
CA SER A 25 100.67 19.66 -27.62
C SER A 25 100.90 18.46 -28.54
N VAL A 26 100.56 18.64 -29.82
CA VAL A 26 100.69 17.65 -30.90
C VAL A 26 102.05 17.85 -31.59
N LEU A 27 102.89 16.82 -31.58
CA LEU A 27 104.21 16.86 -32.21
C LEU A 27 104.09 16.47 -33.70
N ASP A 28 104.29 17.44 -34.59
CA ASP A 28 104.22 17.23 -36.04
C ASP A 28 105.52 16.60 -36.56
N ALA A 29 105.45 15.34 -36.99
CA ALA A 29 106.62 14.49 -37.24
C ALA A 29 107.29 14.68 -38.62
N ASN A 30 106.94 15.71 -39.39
CA ASN A 30 107.28 15.76 -40.81
C ASN A 30 108.07 16.99 -41.26
N ALA A 31 109.26 17.19 -40.67
CA ALA A 31 110.21 18.21 -41.09
C ALA A 31 111.64 17.66 -41.18
N LEU A 32 111.85 16.60 -41.95
CA LEU A 32 113.17 16.14 -42.37
C LEU A 32 113.11 15.65 -43.82
N LEU A 33 113.70 16.41 -44.76
CA LEU A 33 114.45 15.95 -45.96
C LEU A 33 114.79 17.16 -46.88
N TYR A 34 116.00 17.69 -46.69
CA TYR A 34 116.86 18.26 -47.77
C TYR A 34 117.42 17.09 -48.63
N PRO A 35 118.26 17.25 -49.70
CA PRO A 35 118.67 18.41 -50.54
C PRO A 35 118.70 18.11 -52.07
N HIS A 36 119.02 19.08 -52.95
CA HIS A 36 119.97 18.86 -54.07
C HIS A 36 120.51 20.16 -54.67
N GLU A 37 121.82 20.12 -54.91
CA GLU A 37 122.74 21.11 -55.46
C GLU A 37 122.63 21.24 -56.98
N PHE A 38 122.95 22.42 -57.56
CA PHE A 38 123.86 22.52 -58.71
C PHE A 38 124.32 23.97 -59.00
N ASN A 39 125.62 24.20 -58.84
CA ASN A 39 126.43 25.28 -59.44
C ASN A 39 127.50 24.53 -60.27
N PRO A 40 127.96 24.99 -61.45
CA PRO A 40 129.27 25.64 -61.41
C PRO A 40 129.56 26.70 -62.49
N ALA A 41 130.57 27.50 -62.16
CA ALA A 41 131.32 28.45 -62.97
C ALA A 41 131.90 27.90 -64.29
N SER A 42 132.12 28.79 -65.27
CA SER A 42 133.27 28.67 -66.17
C SER A 42 133.76 30.04 -66.68
N THR A 43 135.08 30.20 -66.60
CA THR A 43 135.97 31.28 -67.00
C THR A 43 136.36 31.19 -68.49
N ASN A 44 136.59 32.35 -69.14
CA ASN A 44 137.79 32.70 -69.95
C ASN A 44 137.52 33.67 -71.13
N TYR A 45 138.30 34.76 -71.13
CA TYR A 45 138.90 35.54 -72.24
C TYR A 45 138.20 35.61 -73.62
N ARG A 46 137.99 36.83 -74.16
CA ARG A 46 138.86 37.49 -75.18
C ARG A 46 138.18 38.74 -75.81
N ARG A 47 138.97 39.83 -75.89
CA ARG A 47 139.01 40.88 -76.95
C ARG A 47 138.00 42.06 -76.90
N PRO A 48 138.49 43.32 -76.91
CA PRO A 48 137.65 44.50 -77.07
C PRO A 48 137.37 44.76 -78.56
N GLN A 49 136.09 44.81 -78.96
CA GLN A 49 135.66 45.29 -80.27
C GLN A 49 134.75 46.51 -80.11
N GLN A 50 135.38 47.67 -80.29
CA GLN A 50 134.92 48.82 -81.07
C GLN A 50 133.40 48.99 -81.28
N LEU A 51 132.87 49.97 -80.55
CA LEU A 51 131.87 50.97 -80.95
C LEU A 51 131.35 50.85 -82.40
N ARG A 52 130.12 50.34 -82.55
CA ARG A 52 129.23 50.68 -83.66
C ARG A 52 127.94 51.26 -83.11
N SER A 53 127.95 52.57 -82.94
CA SER A 53 126.79 53.44 -82.85
C SER A 53 125.95 53.34 -84.13
N GLY A 54 124.68 52.94 -83.99
CA GLY A 54 123.72 52.92 -85.09
C GLY A 54 122.27 52.72 -84.59
N PRO A 55 121.26 53.28 -85.29
CA PRO A 55 119.84 53.37 -84.87
C PRO A 55 119.08 52.03 -84.72
N ASN A 56 119.76 50.88 -84.83
CA ASN A 56 119.16 49.56 -84.60
C ASN A 56 119.11 49.16 -83.11
N VAL A 57 119.99 49.69 -82.25
CA VAL A 57 119.97 49.38 -80.80
C VAL A 57 118.71 49.95 -80.14
N ALA A 58 118.34 51.20 -80.46
CA ALA A 58 117.10 51.83 -79.96
C ALA A 58 115.83 51.11 -80.46
N ARG A 59 115.85 50.54 -81.67
CA ARG A 59 114.72 49.75 -82.20
C ARG A 59 114.62 48.36 -81.55
N GLU A 60 115.75 47.78 -81.17
CA GLU A 60 115.82 46.52 -80.44
C GLU A 60 115.44 46.70 -78.96
N GLU A 61 115.86 47.80 -78.33
CA GLU A 61 115.41 48.21 -76.99
C GLU A 61 113.91 48.50 -76.97
N ALA A 62 113.36 49.26 -77.94
CA ALA A 62 111.91 49.47 -78.05
C ALA A 62 111.13 48.15 -78.27
N ARG A 63 111.71 47.17 -78.98
CA ARG A 63 111.12 45.82 -79.10
C ARG A 63 111.22 45.01 -77.81
N LYS A 64 112.29 45.17 -77.03
CA LYS A 64 112.44 44.57 -75.69
C LYS A 64 111.45 45.18 -74.71
N GLU A 65 111.27 46.50 -74.72
CA GLU A 65 110.26 47.21 -73.93
C GLU A 65 108.85 46.80 -74.34
N GLN A 66 108.54 46.73 -75.64
CA GLN A 66 107.23 46.27 -76.09
C GLN A 66 106.98 44.79 -75.76
N ARG A 67 108.02 43.94 -75.74
CA ARG A 67 107.92 42.57 -75.25
C ARG A 67 107.69 42.53 -73.74
N ALA A 68 108.42 43.33 -72.96
CA ALA A 68 108.25 43.45 -71.53
C ALA A 68 106.86 43.98 -71.14
N GLN A 69 106.34 44.98 -71.85
CA GLN A 69 104.97 45.48 -71.66
C GLN A 69 103.92 44.42 -71.98
N ARG A 70 104.11 43.66 -73.08
CA ARG A 70 103.20 42.55 -73.42
C ARG A 70 103.30 41.39 -72.44
N GLU A 71 104.47 41.14 -71.86
CA GLU A 71 104.70 40.12 -70.85
C GLU A 71 104.06 40.53 -69.51
N ALA A 72 104.27 41.78 -69.07
CA ALA A 72 103.59 42.36 -67.91
C ALA A 72 102.07 42.34 -68.07
N ALA A 73 101.53 42.73 -69.22
CA ALA A 73 100.09 42.66 -69.48
C ALA A 73 99.54 41.22 -69.45
N ARG A 74 100.33 40.23 -69.92
CA ARG A 74 99.97 38.80 -69.82
C ARG A 74 100.07 38.30 -68.38
N GLU A 75 101.00 38.80 -67.60
CA GLU A 75 101.16 38.48 -66.18
C GLU A 75 100.00 39.06 -65.36
N GLU A 76 99.62 40.31 -65.60
CA GLU A 76 98.41 40.92 -65.04
C GLU A 76 97.13 40.16 -65.44
N GLU A 77 97.01 39.77 -66.72
CA GLU A 77 95.88 38.94 -67.17
C GLU A 77 95.86 37.57 -66.47
N ARG A 78 97.02 36.94 -66.26
CA ARG A 78 97.13 35.68 -65.48
C ARG A 78 96.76 35.91 -64.02
N ALA A 79 97.25 36.97 -63.39
CA ALA A 79 96.93 37.33 -62.01
C ALA A 79 95.43 37.60 -61.83
N HIS A 80 94.80 38.32 -62.76
CA HIS A 80 93.35 38.54 -62.75
C HIS A 80 92.56 37.24 -62.95
N LYS A 81 92.97 36.37 -63.88
CA LYS A 81 92.34 35.05 -64.08
C LYS A 81 92.51 34.15 -62.85
N GLU A 82 93.67 34.19 -62.21
CA GLU A 82 93.94 33.43 -60.98
C GLU A 82 93.13 33.98 -59.80
N ALA A 83 93.08 35.30 -59.61
CA ALA A 83 92.24 35.94 -58.60
C ALA A 83 90.75 35.62 -58.80
N ALA A 84 90.26 35.66 -60.04
CA ALA A 84 88.89 35.28 -60.37
C ALA A 84 88.61 33.79 -60.08
N ARG A 85 89.55 32.90 -60.41
CA ARG A 85 89.45 31.47 -60.07
C ARG A 85 89.47 31.22 -58.57
N ASN A 86 90.31 31.93 -57.82
CA ASN A 86 90.39 31.82 -56.37
C ASN A 86 89.10 32.31 -55.71
N LYS A 87 88.57 33.47 -56.13
CA LYS A 87 87.28 33.97 -55.68
C LYS A 87 86.14 32.98 -55.98
N ALA A 88 86.08 32.42 -57.18
CA ALA A 88 85.07 31.41 -57.53
C ALA A 88 85.19 30.15 -56.65
N ARG A 89 86.42 29.70 -56.33
CA ARG A 89 86.65 28.57 -55.42
C ARG A 89 86.25 28.88 -53.98
N GLU A 90 86.47 30.11 -53.51
CA GLU A 90 86.04 30.55 -52.18
C GLU A 90 84.53 30.61 -52.07
N GLU A 91 83.84 31.17 -53.08
CA GLU A 91 82.38 31.18 -53.15
C GLU A 91 81.82 29.74 -53.21
N GLU A 92 82.42 28.85 -54.01
CA GLU A 92 82.04 27.44 -54.06
C GLU A 92 82.22 26.74 -52.70
N ARG A 93 83.33 27.02 -51.98
CA ARG A 93 83.57 26.49 -50.62
C ARG A 93 82.53 27.03 -49.64
N ALA A 94 82.23 28.33 -49.67
CA ALA A 94 81.22 28.95 -48.83
C ALA A 94 79.82 28.35 -49.08
N HIS A 95 79.44 28.14 -50.35
CA HIS A 95 78.19 27.47 -50.69
C HIS A 95 78.14 26.02 -50.21
N LYS A 96 79.23 25.25 -50.37
CA LYS A 96 79.31 23.88 -49.87
C LYS A 96 79.25 23.82 -48.34
N GLU A 97 79.89 24.75 -47.65
CA GLU A 97 79.85 24.85 -46.20
C GLU A 97 78.46 25.24 -45.69
N ALA A 98 77.82 26.25 -46.30
CA ALA A 98 76.46 26.65 -46.00
C ALA A 98 75.47 25.49 -46.21
N ALA A 99 75.60 24.74 -47.30
CA ALA A 99 74.78 23.55 -47.57
C ALA A 99 74.99 22.45 -46.52
N ARG A 100 76.24 22.20 -46.10
CA ARG A 100 76.57 21.25 -45.02
C ARG A 100 76.01 21.69 -43.67
N ASN A 101 76.09 22.98 -43.34
CA ASN A 101 75.56 23.51 -42.09
C ASN A 101 74.04 23.40 -42.05
N LYS A 102 73.36 23.76 -43.16
CA LYS A 102 71.91 23.58 -43.29
C LYS A 102 71.49 22.12 -43.11
N ALA A 103 72.18 21.18 -43.77
CA ALA A 103 71.90 19.76 -43.62
C ALA A 103 72.09 19.26 -42.17
N ARG A 104 73.11 19.76 -41.45
CA ARG A 104 73.34 19.44 -40.03
C ARG A 104 72.26 20.02 -39.12
N GLU A 105 71.78 21.23 -39.40
CA GLU A 105 70.67 21.85 -38.66
C GLU A 105 69.37 21.07 -38.85
N GLU A 106 69.04 20.69 -40.08
CA GLU A 106 67.89 19.84 -40.39
C GLU A 106 68.00 18.48 -39.69
N GLU A 107 69.18 17.84 -39.71
CA GLU A 107 69.41 16.58 -38.98
C GLU A 107 69.23 16.74 -37.46
N ARG A 108 69.72 17.84 -36.87
CA ARG A 108 69.53 18.14 -35.44
C ARG A 108 68.05 18.36 -35.12
N ALA A 109 67.33 19.12 -35.94
CA ALA A 109 65.90 19.36 -35.77
C ALA A 109 65.09 18.05 -35.85
N HIS A 110 65.41 17.17 -36.80
CA HIS A 110 64.79 15.85 -36.89
C HIS A 110 65.07 14.97 -35.66
N LYS A 111 66.32 14.94 -35.18
CA LYS A 111 66.69 14.19 -33.97
C LYS A 111 65.99 14.74 -32.73
N GLU A 112 65.88 16.06 -32.60
CA GLU A 112 65.18 16.71 -31.49
C GLU A 112 63.68 16.43 -31.53
N ALA A 113 63.04 16.55 -32.70
CA ALA A 113 61.64 16.21 -32.90
C ALA A 113 61.36 14.74 -32.54
N ALA A 114 62.22 13.81 -32.96
CA ALA A 114 62.10 12.40 -32.62
C ALA A 114 62.23 12.15 -31.10
N ARG A 115 63.17 12.83 -30.43
CA ARG A 115 63.35 12.75 -28.96
C ARG A 115 62.14 13.32 -28.21
N ASN A 116 61.60 14.44 -28.67
CA ASN A 116 60.42 15.05 -28.06
C ASN A 116 59.20 14.15 -28.21
N LYS A 117 58.97 13.58 -29.41
CA LYS A 117 57.92 12.60 -29.65
C LYS A 117 58.05 11.38 -28.73
N ALA A 118 59.24 10.81 -28.61
CA ALA A 118 59.48 9.67 -27.72
C ALA A 118 59.19 10.01 -26.24
N ARG A 119 59.55 11.23 -25.79
CA ARG A 119 59.24 11.70 -24.43
C ARG A 119 57.74 11.91 -24.19
N GLU A 120 57.01 12.40 -25.19
CA GLU A 120 55.56 12.55 -25.12
C GLU A 120 54.87 11.19 -25.04
N GLU A 121 55.27 10.23 -25.86
CA GLU A 121 54.79 8.84 -25.80
C GLU A 121 55.09 8.20 -24.44
N GLU A 122 56.30 8.38 -23.89
CA GLU A 122 56.66 7.90 -22.55
C GLU A 122 55.79 8.53 -21.45
N ARG A 123 55.52 9.85 -21.53
CA ARG A 123 54.63 10.55 -20.59
C ARG A 123 53.21 10.01 -20.68
N ALA A 124 52.69 9.82 -21.90
CA ALA A 124 51.36 9.27 -22.13
C ALA A 124 51.24 7.84 -21.55
N HIS A 125 52.25 6.99 -21.75
CA HIS A 125 52.28 5.66 -21.15
C HIS A 125 52.31 5.69 -19.62
N LYS A 126 53.12 6.58 -19.02
CA LYS A 126 53.18 6.74 -17.55
C LYS A 126 51.86 7.26 -16.98
N GLU A 127 51.21 8.19 -17.67
CA GLU A 127 49.92 8.73 -17.27
C GLU A 127 48.82 7.67 -17.37
N ALA A 128 48.77 6.92 -18.48
CA ALA A 128 47.84 5.80 -18.65
C ALA A 128 48.02 4.75 -17.56
N ALA A 129 49.26 4.38 -17.22
CA ALA A 129 49.55 3.45 -16.12
C ALA A 129 49.08 3.99 -14.75
N ARG A 130 49.28 5.29 -14.48
CA ARG A 130 48.80 5.92 -13.25
C ARG A 130 47.27 5.98 -13.17
N ASN A 131 46.61 6.27 -14.29
CA ASN A 131 45.15 6.30 -14.34
C ASN A 131 44.56 4.90 -14.12
N LYS A 132 45.14 3.88 -14.77
CA LYS A 132 44.76 2.48 -14.54
C LYS A 132 44.93 2.07 -13.07
N ALA A 133 46.07 2.38 -12.45
CA ALA A 133 46.30 2.08 -11.03
C ALA A 133 45.28 2.79 -10.11
N ARG A 134 44.90 4.03 -10.42
CA ARG A 134 43.87 4.77 -9.67
C ARG A 134 42.47 4.18 -9.85
N GLU A 135 42.13 3.70 -11.04
CA GLU A 135 40.87 3.01 -11.31
C GLU A 135 40.80 1.68 -10.55
N GLU A 136 41.87 0.91 -10.56
CA GLU A 136 41.98 -0.33 -9.77
C GLU A 136 41.86 -0.05 -8.26
N GLU A 137 42.51 1.00 -7.75
CA GLU A 137 42.38 1.42 -6.35
C GLU A 137 40.94 1.84 -6.00
N ARG A 138 40.25 2.57 -6.89
CA ARG A 138 38.84 2.94 -6.70
C ARG A 138 37.94 1.70 -6.70
N ALA A 139 38.13 0.78 -7.62
CA ALA A 139 37.39 -0.47 -7.69
C ALA A 139 37.59 -1.32 -6.41
N GLN A 140 38.82 -1.39 -5.88
CA GLN A 140 39.11 -2.07 -4.61
C GLN A 140 38.40 -1.40 -3.43
N LYS A 141 38.42 -0.06 -3.35
CA LYS A 141 37.71 0.68 -2.29
C LYS A 141 36.19 0.51 -2.37
N GLU A 142 35.63 0.48 -3.57
CA GLU A 142 34.20 0.22 -3.78
C GLU A 142 33.83 -1.22 -3.41
N ALA A 143 34.64 -2.20 -3.79
CA ALA A 143 34.46 -3.59 -3.39
C ALA A 143 34.53 -3.76 -1.86
N ALA A 144 35.49 -3.14 -1.19
CA ALA A 144 35.60 -3.17 0.27
C ALA A 144 34.38 -2.54 0.97
N LYS A 145 33.87 -1.41 0.47
CA LYS A 145 32.63 -0.80 0.99
C LYS A 145 31.41 -1.69 0.75
N ALA A 146 31.33 -2.34 -0.42
CA ALA A 146 30.25 -3.27 -0.72
C ALA A 146 30.28 -4.49 0.21
N GLU A 147 31.47 -5.01 0.51
CA GLU A 147 31.67 -6.08 1.48
C GLU A 147 31.27 -5.66 2.90
N GLU A 148 31.68 -4.46 3.34
CA GLU A 148 31.28 -3.91 4.66
C GLU A 148 29.75 -3.79 4.78
N VAL A 149 29.08 -3.28 3.75
CA VAL A 149 27.61 -3.18 3.70
C VAL A 149 26.96 -4.57 3.71
N ALA A 150 27.53 -5.55 2.99
CA ALA A 150 27.04 -6.92 2.99
C ALA A 150 27.20 -7.59 4.37
N GLN A 151 28.34 -7.40 5.03
CA GLN A 151 28.58 -7.88 6.39
C GLN A 151 27.62 -7.24 7.39
N LYS A 152 27.35 -5.93 7.28
CA LYS A 152 26.37 -5.24 8.13
C LYS A 152 24.96 -5.84 7.96
N ARG A 153 24.52 -6.04 6.71
CA ARG A 153 23.22 -6.67 6.42
C ARG A 153 23.13 -8.11 6.91
N ALA A 154 24.23 -8.87 6.85
CA ALA A 154 24.28 -10.22 7.41
C ALA A 154 24.08 -10.20 8.93
N ARG A 155 24.79 -9.32 9.65
CA ARG A 155 24.63 -9.14 11.10
C ARG A 155 23.22 -8.70 11.48
N GLU A 156 22.60 -7.81 10.71
CA GLU A 156 21.21 -7.39 10.92
C GLU A 156 20.23 -8.58 10.76
N ARG A 157 20.41 -9.41 9.73
CA ARG A 157 19.61 -10.64 9.55
C ARG A 157 19.81 -11.66 10.66
N ASP A 158 21.04 -11.87 11.10
CA ASP A 158 21.33 -12.80 12.20
C ASP A 158 20.65 -12.30 13.50
N ALA A 159 20.70 -11.00 13.76
CA ALA A 159 20.01 -10.39 14.90
C ALA A 159 18.47 -10.50 14.80
N GLU A 160 17.89 -10.37 13.60
CA GLU A 160 16.46 -10.60 13.36
C GLU A 160 16.06 -12.06 13.65
N LEU A 161 16.85 -13.03 13.17
CA LEU A 161 16.61 -14.46 13.43
C LEU A 161 16.73 -14.80 14.92
N GLU A 162 17.71 -14.22 15.63
CA GLU A 162 17.83 -14.37 17.08
C GLU A 162 16.62 -13.78 17.82
N ALA A 163 16.12 -12.62 17.39
CA ALA A 163 14.93 -12.00 17.96
C ALA A 163 13.67 -12.85 17.72
N GLU A 164 13.49 -13.39 16.52
CA GLU A 164 12.41 -14.33 16.20
C GLU A 164 12.48 -15.60 17.05
N ALA A 165 13.68 -16.18 17.21
CA ALA A 165 13.90 -17.33 18.07
C ALA A 165 13.56 -17.03 19.54
N ALA A 166 13.93 -15.85 20.05
CA ALA A 166 13.60 -15.43 21.40
C ALA A 166 12.08 -15.26 21.60
N LEU A 167 11.36 -14.71 20.61
CA LEU A 167 9.90 -14.64 20.65
C LEU A 167 9.26 -16.04 20.65
N ALA A 168 9.78 -16.98 19.86
CA ALA A 168 9.29 -18.35 19.83
C ALA A 168 9.45 -19.04 21.20
N VAL A 169 10.56 -18.80 21.92
CA VAL A 169 10.75 -19.29 23.30
C VAL A 169 9.69 -18.69 24.24
N ARG A 170 9.49 -17.37 24.21
CA ARG A 170 8.46 -16.70 25.05
C ARG A 170 7.05 -17.24 24.79
N TRP A 171 6.71 -17.53 23.54
CA TRP A 171 5.42 -18.14 23.20
C TRP A 171 5.27 -19.55 23.79
N ARG A 172 6.33 -20.35 23.78
CA ARG A 172 6.32 -21.69 24.41
C ARG A 172 6.15 -21.60 25.93
N GLU A 173 6.82 -20.65 26.58
CA GLU A 173 6.67 -20.40 28.02
C GLU A 173 5.24 -19.97 28.37
N LEU A 174 4.65 -19.05 27.59
CA LEU A 174 3.27 -18.63 27.77
C LEU A 174 2.28 -19.79 27.58
N ALA A 175 2.50 -20.63 26.56
CA ALA A 175 1.68 -21.82 26.32
C ALA A 175 1.79 -22.83 27.48
N ALA A 176 3.00 -23.07 27.98
CA ALA A 176 3.23 -23.95 29.13
C ALA A 176 2.54 -23.41 30.39
N TRP A 177 2.62 -22.10 30.63
CA TRP A 177 1.92 -21.43 31.73
C TRP A 177 0.39 -21.59 31.62
N GLN A 178 -0.18 -21.38 30.43
CA GLN A 178 -1.61 -21.58 30.20
C GLN A 178 -2.02 -23.03 30.46
N GLN A 179 -1.20 -24.00 30.04
CA GLN A 179 -1.46 -25.41 30.30
C GLN A 179 -1.43 -25.73 31.80
N GLN A 180 -0.46 -25.19 32.55
CA GLN A 180 -0.42 -25.33 34.01
C GLN A 180 -1.65 -24.73 34.67
N LYS A 181 -2.05 -23.52 34.24
CA LYS A 181 -3.26 -22.86 34.74
C LYS A 181 -4.51 -23.70 34.46
N ALA A 182 -4.62 -24.28 33.27
CA ALA A 182 -5.71 -25.19 32.91
C ALA A 182 -5.70 -26.46 33.78
N ARG A 183 -4.52 -27.06 34.03
CA ARG A 183 -4.37 -28.21 34.93
C ARG A 183 -4.74 -27.88 36.37
N ALA A 184 -4.33 -26.73 36.89
CA ALA A 184 -4.68 -26.27 38.23
C ALA A 184 -6.19 -26.00 38.35
N LYS A 185 -6.81 -25.42 37.32
CA LYS A 185 -8.26 -25.23 37.27
C LYS A 185 -9.00 -26.57 37.21
N ALA A 186 -8.46 -27.54 36.48
CA ALA A 186 -9.03 -28.89 36.40
C ALA A 186 -8.88 -29.67 37.71
N SER A 187 -7.78 -29.51 38.45
CA SER A 187 -7.57 -30.15 39.75
C SER A 187 -8.36 -29.49 40.88
N GLN A 188 -8.66 -28.19 40.78
CA GLN A 188 -9.53 -27.46 41.70
C GLN A 188 -11.02 -27.61 41.38
N ALA A 189 -11.37 -28.13 40.20
CA ALA A 189 -12.76 -28.42 39.89
C ALA A 189 -13.24 -29.51 40.87
N PRO A 190 -14.25 -29.23 41.72
CA PRO A 190 -14.89 -30.30 42.48
C PRO A 190 -15.29 -31.39 41.50
N SER A 191 -15.06 -32.66 41.87
CA SER A 191 -15.39 -33.78 40.98
C SER A 191 -16.81 -33.57 40.48
N GLN A 192 -17.04 -33.73 39.17
CA GLN A 192 -18.38 -33.50 38.61
C GLN A 192 -19.46 -34.27 39.38
N ALA A 193 -19.09 -35.42 39.97
CA ALA A 193 -19.90 -36.18 40.91
C ALA A 193 -20.33 -35.40 42.16
N SER A 194 -19.46 -34.60 42.79
CA SER A 194 -19.84 -33.81 43.97
C SER A 194 -20.75 -32.63 43.62
N VAL A 195 -20.52 -31.99 42.46
CA VAL A 195 -21.38 -30.90 41.97
C VAL A 195 -22.76 -31.44 41.58
N GLN A 196 -22.81 -32.58 40.88
CA GLN A 196 -24.05 -33.26 40.52
C GLN A 196 -24.81 -33.75 41.77
N ALA A 197 -24.11 -34.30 42.78
CA ALA A 197 -24.74 -34.69 44.03
C ALA A 197 -25.30 -33.50 44.82
N ALA A 198 -24.58 -32.37 44.86
CA ALA A 198 -25.07 -31.14 45.48
C ALA A 198 -26.28 -30.56 44.73
N ALA A 199 -26.25 -30.57 43.39
CA ALA A 199 -27.37 -30.13 42.56
C ALA A 199 -28.60 -31.03 42.72
N ALA A 200 -28.42 -32.35 42.81
CA ALA A 200 -29.50 -33.30 43.05
C ALA A 200 -30.16 -33.06 44.41
N ARG A 201 -29.36 -32.87 45.48
CA ARG A 201 -29.89 -32.53 46.82
C ARG A 201 -30.65 -31.20 46.83
N ALA A 202 -30.15 -30.19 46.13
CA ALA A 202 -30.83 -28.90 46.00
C ALA A 202 -32.15 -29.02 45.23
N ALA A 203 -32.19 -29.85 44.17
CA ALA A 203 -33.40 -30.10 43.40
C ALA A 203 -34.45 -30.88 44.22
N GLU A 204 -34.04 -31.88 45.00
CA GLU A 204 -34.92 -32.61 45.92
C GLU A 204 -35.48 -31.69 47.01
N ALA A 205 -34.65 -30.84 47.62
CA ALA A 205 -35.10 -29.85 48.60
C ALA A 205 -36.12 -28.88 48.00
N ALA A 206 -35.85 -28.34 46.81
CA ALA A 206 -36.79 -27.45 46.12
C ALA A 206 -38.11 -28.16 45.74
N ALA A 207 -38.07 -29.44 45.40
CA ALA A 207 -39.27 -30.23 45.13
C ALA A 207 -40.11 -30.43 46.41
N GLN A 208 -39.46 -30.71 47.54
CA GLN A 208 -40.11 -30.83 48.84
C GLN A 208 -40.77 -29.52 49.27
N GLU A 209 -40.08 -28.39 49.11
CA GLU A 209 -40.65 -27.06 49.39
C GLU A 209 -41.86 -26.74 48.51
N ARG A 210 -41.81 -27.09 47.22
CA ARG A 210 -42.95 -26.91 46.31
C ARG A 210 -44.16 -27.75 46.71
N GLU A 211 -43.95 -29.00 47.11
CA GLU A 211 -45.05 -29.86 47.59
C GLU A 211 -45.59 -29.39 48.94
N ALA A 212 -44.73 -28.93 49.85
CA ALA A 212 -45.16 -28.31 51.10
C ALA A 212 -46.00 -27.04 50.85
N ALA A 213 -45.56 -26.17 49.93
CA ALA A 213 -46.31 -24.98 49.53
C ALA A 213 -47.67 -25.31 48.91
N LYS A 214 -47.75 -26.35 48.05
CA LYS A 214 -49.03 -26.81 47.50
C LYS A 214 -49.98 -27.33 48.58
N ARG A 215 -49.47 -28.04 49.59
CA ARG A 215 -50.29 -28.53 50.72
C ARG A 215 -50.83 -27.36 51.54
N ALA A 216 -49.97 -26.42 51.91
CA ALA A 216 -50.37 -25.21 52.61
C ALA A 216 -51.44 -24.42 51.84
N ALA A 217 -51.27 -24.25 50.52
CA ALA A 217 -52.25 -23.58 49.67
C ALA A 217 -53.60 -24.31 49.60
N ARG A 218 -53.62 -25.65 49.66
CA ARG A 218 -54.87 -26.43 49.73
C ARG A 218 -55.58 -26.24 51.07
N GLU A 219 -54.84 -26.27 52.17
CA GLU A 219 -55.39 -26.05 53.51
C GLU A 219 -55.97 -24.63 53.65
N GLU A 220 -55.27 -23.61 53.15
CA GLU A 220 -55.78 -22.24 53.11
C GLU A 220 -57.04 -22.11 52.24
N ALA A 221 -57.08 -22.78 51.09
CA ALA A 221 -58.26 -22.79 50.22
C ALA A 221 -59.48 -23.46 50.88
N GLU A 222 -59.27 -24.57 51.61
CA GLU A 222 -60.33 -25.24 52.37
C GLU A 222 -60.86 -24.34 53.51
N LEU A 223 -59.98 -23.68 54.25
CA LEU A 223 -60.36 -22.71 55.28
C LEU A 223 -61.15 -21.54 54.68
N TRP A 224 -60.74 -21.03 53.53
CA TRP A 224 -61.45 -19.96 52.84
C TRP A 224 -62.85 -20.41 52.39
N GLN A 225 -62.98 -21.62 51.82
CA GLN A 225 -64.28 -22.18 51.46
C GLN A 225 -65.18 -22.38 52.68
N SER A 226 -64.62 -22.82 53.82
CA SER A 226 -65.39 -22.97 55.06
C SER A 226 -65.91 -21.62 55.56
N ARG A 227 -65.06 -20.58 55.59
CA ARG A 227 -65.48 -19.22 55.98
C ARG A 227 -66.56 -18.66 55.07
N LEU A 228 -66.46 -18.90 53.75
CA LEU A 228 -67.47 -18.45 52.79
C LEU A 228 -68.82 -19.15 53.05
N LYS A 229 -68.81 -20.47 53.29
CA LYS A 229 -70.01 -21.24 53.63
C LYS A 229 -70.64 -20.75 54.95
N GLU A 230 -69.84 -20.49 55.96
CA GLU A 230 -70.30 -19.91 57.24
C GLU A 230 -70.92 -18.53 57.03
N GLN A 231 -70.30 -17.67 56.22
CA GLN A 231 -70.82 -16.35 55.89
C GLN A 231 -72.16 -16.43 55.13
N GLN A 232 -72.28 -17.34 54.16
CA GLN A 232 -73.54 -17.58 53.45
C GLN A 232 -74.63 -18.09 54.39
N GLN A 233 -74.31 -19.04 55.27
CA GLN A 233 -75.26 -19.52 56.27
C GLN A 233 -75.68 -18.41 57.25
N ALA A 234 -74.75 -17.55 57.66
CA ALA A 234 -75.06 -16.39 58.50
C ALA A 234 -75.99 -15.40 57.78
N GLN A 235 -75.75 -15.12 56.49
CA GLN A 235 -76.63 -14.27 55.68
C GLN A 235 -78.03 -14.87 55.52
N LEU A 236 -78.14 -16.18 55.29
CA LEU A 236 -79.44 -16.86 55.21
C LEU A 236 -80.18 -16.82 56.55
N LYS A 237 -79.48 -17.02 57.67
CA LYS A 237 -80.05 -16.87 59.02
C LYS A 237 -80.53 -15.44 59.27
N GLU A 238 -79.72 -14.44 58.92
CA GLU A 238 -80.08 -13.03 59.08
C GLU A 238 -81.25 -12.65 58.17
N ALA A 239 -81.27 -13.10 56.92
CA ALA A 239 -82.40 -12.89 56.01
C ALA A 239 -83.68 -13.52 56.53
N GLY A 240 -83.61 -14.74 57.10
CA GLY A 240 -84.72 -15.39 57.76
C GLY A 240 -85.23 -14.60 58.97
N LEU A 241 -84.33 -14.09 59.82
CA LEU A 241 -84.69 -13.22 60.95
C LEU A 241 -85.31 -11.90 60.49
N ARG A 242 -84.76 -11.28 59.43
CA ARG A 242 -85.31 -10.05 58.81
C ARG A 242 -86.70 -10.29 58.24
N GLN A 243 -86.92 -11.41 57.54
CA GLN A 243 -88.22 -11.78 57.00
C GLN A 243 -89.24 -12.00 58.13
N GLN A 244 -88.85 -12.69 59.21
CA GLN A 244 -89.70 -12.85 60.38
C GLN A 244 -90.01 -11.50 61.05
N ALA A 245 -89.03 -10.59 61.15
CA ALA A 245 -89.22 -9.25 61.69
C ALA A 245 -90.19 -8.42 60.82
N LEU A 246 -90.04 -8.45 59.50
CA LEU A 246 -90.96 -7.80 58.55
C LEU A 246 -92.37 -8.39 58.62
N LEU A 247 -92.51 -9.71 58.72
CA LEU A 247 -93.81 -10.35 58.90
C LEU A 247 -94.45 -9.97 60.25
N ARG A 248 -93.65 -9.87 61.31
CA ARG A 248 -94.11 -9.39 62.62
C ARG A 248 -94.54 -7.93 62.56
N GLU A 249 -93.76 -7.06 61.93
CA GLU A 249 -94.11 -5.65 61.72
C GLU A 249 -95.36 -5.51 60.85
N ALA A 250 -95.47 -6.29 59.76
CA ALA A 250 -96.64 -6.31 58.89
C ALA A 250 -97.88 -6.80 59.62
N ARG A 251 -97.79 -7.83 60.48
CA ARG A 251 -98.88 -8.25 61.37
C ARG A 251 -99.28 -7.14 62.34
N LEU A 252 -98.32 -6.45 62.93
CA LEU A 252 -98.59 -5.30 63.80
C LEU A 252 -99.23 -4.13 63.02
N ARG A 253 -98.77 -3.84 61.80
CA ARG A 253 -99.37 -2.83 60.91
C ARG A 253 -100.76 -3.23 60.43
N GLN A 254 -101.00 -4.51 60.14
CA GLN A 254 -102.32 -5.02 59.77
C GLN A 254 -103.27 -4.96 60.97
N ALA A 255 -102.81 -5.34 62.17
CA ALA A 255 -103.57 -5.15 63.39
C ALA A 255 -103.87 -3.65 63.63
N ALA A 256 -102.89 -2.77 63.43
CA ALA A 256 -103.08 -1.32 63.53
C ALA A 256 -104.02 -0.76 62.44
N ARG A 257 -103.96 -1.27 61.20
CA ARG A 257 -104.86 -0.88 60.10
C ARG A 257 -106.29 -1.39 60.31
N GLN A 258 -106.46 -2.59 60.86
CA GLN A 258 -107.77 -3.11 61.27
C GLN A 258 -108.39 -2.27 62.39
N VAL A 259 -107.56 -1.61 63.21
CA VAL A 259 -108.01 -0.60 64.18
C VAL A 259 -108.26 0.77 63.53
N ALA A 260 -107.49 1.16 62.52
CA ALA A 260 -107.48 2.53 61.98
C ALA A 260 -108.44 2.81 60.81
N THR A 261 -108.80 1.84 59.97
CA THR A 261 -109.51 2.16 58.71
C THR A 261 -110.41 1.03 58.22
N GLY A 262 -111.72 1.21 58.39
CA GLY A 262 -112.71 0.62 57.50
C GLY A 262 -112.76 1.41 56.19
N ALA A 263 -112.46 0.74 55.06
CA ALA A 263 -113.04 0.93 53.71
C ALA A 263 -112.07 0.48 52.60
N PRO A 264 -112.58 -0.11 51.50
CA PRO A 264 -111.78 -0.76 50.46
C PRO A 264 -111.59 0.12 49.21
N SER A 265 -110.50 -0.09 48.47
CA SER A 265 -110.30 0.41 47.09
C SER A 265 -109.36 -0.61 46.41
N ALA A 266 -109.78 -1.48 45.49
CA ALA A 266 -110.40 -1.25 44.18
C ALA A 266 -109.58 -0.26 43.35
N TYR A 267 -108.73 -0.78 42.44
CA TYR A 267 -108.71 -0.49 41.00
C TYR A 267 -107.53 -1.25 40.37
N GLY A 268 -107.83 -2.32 39.63
CA GLY A 268 -106.90 -2.99 38.73
C GLY A 268 -106.81 -2.19 37.44
N SER A 269 -105.60 -1.72 37.12
CA SER A 269 -105.29 -1.04 35.86
C SER A 269 -105.21 -2.07 34.73
N PHE A 270 -106.07 -1.94 33.74
CA PHE A 270 -106.27 -2.86 32.61
C PHE A 270 -105.55 -2.35 31.35
N ASP A 271 -104.34 -1.82 31.48
CA ASP A 271 -103.58 -1.15 30.40
C ASP A 271 -102.14 -1.68 30.25
N ASP A 272 -101.92 -2.98 30.49
CA ASP A 272 -100.57 -3.59 30.52
C ASP A 272 -100.40 -4.76 29.53
N ALA A 273 -101.10 -4.72 28.39
CA ALA A 273 -101.22 -5.88 27.49
C ALA A 273 -101.04 -5.58 25.99
N TYR A 274 -100.13 -4.68 25.63
CA TYR A 274 -99.50 -4.68 24.30
C TYR A 274 -97.99 -4.52 24.43
N LYS A 275 -97.34 -5.52 25.03
CA LYS A 275 -95.90 -5.69 24.87
C LYS A 275 -95.62 -5.87 23.38
N SER A 276 -94.71 -5.08 22.83
CA SER A 276 -94.24 -5.26 21.46
C SER A 276 -93.76 -6.71 21.32
N VAL A 277 -94.19 -7.43 20.27
CA VAL A 277 -93.73 -8.81 20.01
C VAL A 277 -92.21 -8.88 19.92
N ASP A 278 -91.55 -7.78 19.62
CA ASP A 278 -90.08 -7.69 19.59
C ASP A 278 -89.45 -7.85 20.98
N ASP A 279 -90.18 -7.56 22.06
CA ASP A 279 -89.70 -7.67 23.45
C ASP A 279 -90.00 -9.03 24.10
N LEU A 280 -90.79 -9.89 23.45
CA LEU A 280 -91.10 -11.23 23.96
C LEU A 280 -89.97 -12.20 23.65
N SER A 281 -89.59 -12.99 24.66
CA SER A 281 -88.74 -14.16 24.44
C SER A 281 -89.44 -15.17 23.53
N THR A 282 -88.67 -15.97 22.80
CA THR A 282 -89.21 -16.96 21.86
C THR A 282 -90.20 -17.92 22.54
N ASP A 283 -89.93 -18.30 23.80
CA ASP A 283 -90.75 -19.21 24.59
C ASP A 283 -92.10 -18.61 25.00
N GLU A 284 -92.10 -17.32 25.34
CA GLU A 284 -93.34 -16.58 25.64
C GLU A 284 -94.18 -16.40 24.37
N LEU A 285 -93.51 -16.15 23.24
CA LEU A 285 -94.16 -16.02 21.95
C LEU A 285 -94.85 -17.32 21.52
N VAL A 286 -94.15 -18.45 21.63
CA VAL A 286 -94.71 -19.79 21.36
C VAL A 286 -95.93 -20.06 22.23
N ARG A 287 -95.84 -19.82 23.54
CA ARG A 287 -96.98 -20.01 24.47
C ARG A 287 -98.17 -19.14 24.11
N HIS A 288 -97.96 -17.88 23.78
CA HIS A 288 -99.05 -16.97 23.47
C HIS A 288 -99.75 -17.31 22.14
N VAL A 289 -98.98 -17.65 21.11
CA VAL A 289 -99.51 -18.08 19.80
C VAL A 289 -100.39 -19.32 19.95
N LEU A 290 -99.90 -20.33 20.69
CA LEU A 290 -100.66 -21.55 20.92
C LEU A 290 -101.93 -21.30 21.76
N ALA A 291 -101.85 -20.45 22.77
CA ALA A 291 -103.00 -20.09 23.60
C ALA A 291 -104.09 -19.32 22.83
N GLN A 292 -103.75 -18.66 21.71
CA GLN A 292 -104.68 -17.84 20.92
C GLN A 292 -104.92 -18.39 19.51
N ALA A 293 -104.63 -19.67 19.27
CA ALA A 293 -104.70 -20.29 17.94
C ALA A 293 -106.11 -20.26 17.28
N GLU A 294 -107.17 -20.11 18.08
CA GLU A 294 -108.55 -20.03 17.60
C GLU A 294 -108.88 -18.68 16.95
N CYS A 295 -108.27 -17.58 17.42
CA CYS A 295 -108.53 -16.24 16.90
C CYS A 295 -107.40 -15.79 15.98
N PRO A 296 -107.62 -15.64 14.66
CA PRO A 296 -106.51 -15.36 13.76
C PRO A 296 -105.86 -13.98 13.99
N TRP A 297 -106.60 -13.00 14.53
CA TRP A 297 -106.08 -11.68 14.86
C TRP A 297 -105.18 -11.69 16.09
N LYS A 298 -105.62 -12.34 17.18
CA LYS A 298 -104.82 -12.47 18.40
C LYS A 298 -103.58 -13.35 18.19
N CYS A 299 -103.71 -14.44 17.42
CA CYS A 299 -102.59 -15.29 17.03
C CYS A 299 -101.48 -14.51 16.30
N LEU A 300 -101.85 -13.52 15.48
CA LEU A 300 -100.91 -12.66 14.76
C LEU A 300 -100.52 -11.39 15.54
N PHE A 301 -101.05 -11.18 16.75
CA PHE A 301 -100.89 -9.95 17.54
C PHE A 301 -101.32 -8.68 16.77
N LEU A 302 -102.45 -8.77 16.09
CA LEU A 302 -103.01 -7.68 15.30
C LEU A 302 -104.39 -7.27 15.80
N ALA A 303 -104.71 -5.99 15.59
CA ALA A 303 -106.06 -5.50 15.78
C ALA A 303 -107.01 -6.14 14.74
N PRO A 304 -108.30 -6.36 15.07
CA PRO A 304 -109.28 -6.99 14.18
C PRO A 304 -109.51 -6.34 12.81
N HIS A 305 -109.00 -5.11 12.61
CA HIS A 305 -109.17 -4.32 11.39
C HIS A 305 -107.83 -3.98 10.73
N ALA A 306 -106.74 -4.68 11.08
CA ALA A 306 -105.41 -4.37 10.55
C ALA A 306 -105.36 -4.47 9.00
N PRO A 307 -104.74 -3.51 8.29
CA PRO A 307 -104.62 -3.52 6.83
C PRO A 307 -103.86 -4.76 6.33
N PRO A 308 -104.13 -5.23 5.10
CA PRO A 308 -103.60 -6.50 4.59
C PRO A 308 -102.07 -6.52 4.52
N ASP A 309 -101.44 -5.38 4.30
CA ASP A 309 -99.98 -5.25 4.27
C ASP A 309 -99.36 -5.43 5.67
N GLU A 310 -100.05 -4.98 6.72
CA GLU A 310 -99.60 -5.17 8.11
C GLU A 310 -99.75 -6.64 8.53
N VAL A 311 -100.84 -7.30 8.12
CA VAL A 311 -101.03 -8.74 8.30
C VAL A 311 -99.88 -9.52 7.65
N ARG A 312 -99.53 -9.19 6.41
CA ARG A 312 -98.40 -9.80 5.68
C ARG A 312 -97.07 -9.56 6.38
N LYS A 313 -96.82 -8.31 6.80
CA LYS A 313 -95.57 -7.93 7.48
C LYS A 313 -95.41 -8.71 8.78
N ARG A 314 -96.48 -8.78 9.58
CA ARG A 314 -96.45 -9.44 10.88
C ARG A 314 -96.33 -10.96 10.78
N TYR A 315 -97.05 -11.55 9.82
CA TYR A 315 -96.89 -12.96 9.48
C TYR A 315 -95.43 -13.30 9.14
N LYS A 316 -94.78 -12.53 8.25
CA LYS A 316 -93.37 -12.77 7.89
C LYS A 316 -92.43 -12.69 9.10
N GLN A 317 -92.66 -11.74 10.00
CA GLN A 317 -91.85 -11.61 11.22
C GLN A 317 -92.01 -12.83 12.14
N LEU A 318 -93.23 -13.27 12.39
CA LEU A 318 -93.50 -14.43 13.25
C LEU A 318 -92.95 -15.72 12.63
N VAL A 319 -93.12 -15.92 11.32
CA VAL A 319 -92.58 -17.06 10.57
C VAL A 319 -91.07 -17.14 10.69
N LEU A 320 -90.36 -16.02 10.54
CA LEU A 320 -88.89 -16.01 10.66
C LEU A 320 -88.40 -16.31 12.08
N ARG A 321 -89.14 -15.88 13.10
CA ARG A 321 -88.78 -16.08 14.51
C ARG A 321 -89.19 -17.43 15.08
N LEU A 322 -90.30 -17.99 14.61
CA LEU A 322 -90.86 -19.27 15.06
C LEU A 322 -90.55 -20.43 14.10
N HIS A 323 -89.63 -20.22 13.15
CA HIS A 323 -89.26 -21.26 12.20
C HIS A 323 -88.60 -22.44 12.95
N PRO A 324 -89.06 -23.68 12.77
CA PRO A 324 -88.56 -24.83 13.54
C PRO A 324 -87.06 -25.09 13.32
N ASP A 325 -86.51 -24.68 12.19
CA ASP A 325 -85.07 -24.80 11.88
C ASP A 325 -84.18 -23.80 12.65
N LYS A 326 -84.76 -22.70 13.17
CA LYS A 326 -84.00 -21.62 13.83
C LYS A 326 -84.18 -21.58 15.34
N THR A 327 -85.07 -22.40 15.89
CA THR A 327 -85.41 -22.38 17.31
C THR A 327 -85.45 -23.80 17.87
N ASP A 328 -84.71 -24.04 18.96
CA ASP A 328 -84.62 -25.35 19.62
C ASP A 328 -85.87 -25.72 20.46
N GLN A 329 -86.93 -24.90 20.39
CA GLN A 329 -88.16 -25.11 21.12
C GLN A 329 -89.02 -26.22 20.48
N VAL A 330 -89.31 -27.27 21.24
CA VAL A 330 -90.07 -28.46 20.79
C VAL A 330 -91.45 -28.07 20.23
N GLN A 331 -92.06 -27.00 20.76
CA GLN A 331 -93.39 -26.52 20.36
C GLN A 331 -93.37 -25.49 19.22
N ALA A 332 -92.20 -25.10 18.72
CA ALA A 332 -92.09 -24.07 17.67
C ALA A 332 -92.78 -24.50 16.37
N ALA A 333 -92.65 -25.77 15.98
CA ALA A 333 -93.32 -26.31 14.79
C ALA A 333 -94.86 -26.19 14.88
N GLN A 334 -95.43 -26.45 16.06
CA GLN A 334 -96.87 -26.33 16.29
C GLN A 334 -97.33 -24.88 16.26
N ALA A 335 -96.57 -23.96 16.89
CA ALA A 335 -96.85 -22.54 16.86
C ALA A 335 -96.76 -21.97 15.44
N PHE A 336 -95.77 -22.41 14.66
CA PHE A 336 -95.60 -22.03 13.26
C PHE A 336 -96.82 -22.41 12.42
N ALA A 337 -97.30 -23.67 12.55
CA ALA A 337 -98.50 -24.13 11.85
C ALA A 337 -99.76 -23.35 12.24
N ALA A 338 -99.88 -22.94 13.51
CA ALA A 338 -100.98 -22.11 13.99
C ALA A 338 -100.97 -20.70 13.37
N VAL A 339 -99.77 -20.07 13.26
CA VAL A 339 -99.59 -18.77 12.61
C VAL A 339 -99.91 -18.83 11.12
N GLU A 340 -99.49 -19.89 10.42
CA GLU A 340 -99.79 -20.09 9.00
C GLU A 340 -101.29 -20.29 8.75
N SER A 341 -101.94 -21.13 9.57
CA SER A 341 -103.39 -21.33 9.52
C SER A 341 -104.16 -20.04 9.79
N ALA A 342 -103.71 -19.24 10.76
CA ALA A 342 -104.30 -17.94 11.06
C ALA A 342 -104.19 -16.98 9.85
N TYR A 343 -103.02 -16.91 9.21
CA TYR A 343 -102.80 -16.06 8.04
C TYR A 343 -103.66 -16.49 6.83
N GLN A 344 -103.80 -17.79 6.57
CA GLN A 344 -104.65 -18.28 5.48
C GLN A 344 -106.14 -17.97 5.72
N ARG A 345 -106.61 -18.13 6.97
CA ARG A 345 -107.99 -17.75 7.33
C ARG A 345 -108.24 -16.25 7.12
N GLN A 346 -107.27 -15.40 7.49
CA GLN A 346 -107.37 -13.96 7.22
C GLN A 346 -107.44 -13.64 5.72
N ARG A 347 -106.70 -14.37 4.90
CA ARG A 347 -106.74 -14.20 3.44
C ARG A 347 -108.09 -14.60 2.83
N MET A 348 -108.78 -15.58 3.42
CA MET A 348 -110.10 -16.03 2.94
C MET A 348 -111.24 -15.09 3.35
N ILE A 349 -111.19 -14.50 4.55
CA ILE A 349 -112.24 -13.58 5.04
C ILE A 349 -112.35 -12.28 4.20
N ARG A 350 -111.30 -11.95 3.42
CA ARG A 350 -111.22 -10.73 2.62
C ARG A 350 -111.42 -10.93 1.10
N GLN A 351 -111.65 -12.16 0.65
CA GLN A 351 -112.14 -12.45 -0.70
C GLN A 351 -113.67 -12.52 -0.65
#